data_AF-A0A4Y9JWQ5-F1
#
_entry.id   AF-A0A4Y9JWQ5-F1
#
_cell.length_a   1.000
_cell.length_b   1.000
_cell.length_c   1.000
_cell.angle_alpha   90.00
_cell.angle_beta   90.00
_cell.angle_gamma   90.00
#
_symmetry.space_group_name_H-M   'P 1'
#
loop_
_entity.id
_entity.type
_entity.pdbx_description
1 polymer ?
#
loop_
_entity_poly.entity_id
_entity_poly.type
_entity_poly.pdbx_seq_one_letter_code
_entity_poly.pdbx_strand_id
1 'polypeptide(L)'
;MCTGAALVAAASRLNGKTATSNKAAFQWVKQTNNQVNWLQAARWVRDGKFYSSSGVSAGMDMALGFISDQYGEALATQIAIHTEYHWNQDPNKDDFAARYY
;
A
#
# COMPACT_ATOMS: atom_id res chain seq x y z
N MET A 1 -2.03 3.29 4.71
CA MET A 1 -3.17 2.48 4.25
C MET A 1 -4.33 3.39 3.90
N CYS A 2 -5.08 3.06 2.84
CA CYS A 2 -6.30 3.76 2.45
C CYS A 2 -6.04 5.27 2.27
N THR A 3 -7.02 6.11 2.60
CA THR A 3 -6.90 7.58 2.53
C THR A 3 -5.85 8.16 3.47
N GLY A 4 -5.28 7.37 4.39
CA GLY A 4 -4.18 7.83 5.24
C GLY A 4 -2.96 8.31 4.45
N ALA A 5 -2.74 7.80 3.23
CA ALA A 5 -1.68 8.30 2.35
C ALA A 5 -1.86 9.78 1.98
N ALA A 6 -3.10 10.27 1.88
CA ALA A 6 -3.39 11.67 1.58
C ALA A 6 -2.93 12.61 2.71
N LEU A 7 -3.07 12.19 3.97
CA LEU A 7 -2.62 12.97 5.13
C LEU A 7 -1.10 13.10 5.15
N VAL A 8 -0.39 12.00 4.90
CA VAL A 8 1.08 11.98 4.85
C VAL A 8 1.60 12.79 3.65
N ALA A 9 0.89 12.72 2.51
CA ALA A 9 1.17 13.52 1.33
C ALA A 9 0.94 15.02 1.57
N ALA A 10 -0.15 15.41 2.21
CA ALA A 10 -0.45 16.80 2.57
C ALA A 10 0.61 17.40 3.51
N ALA A 11 1.22 16.58 4.38
CA ALA A 11 2.36 16.97 5.20
C ALA A 11 3.70 17.06 4.43
N SER A 12 3.67 16.99 3.09
CA SER A 12 4.83 17.01 2.19
C SER A 12 5.89 15.93 2.47
N ARG A 13 5.52 14.85 3.17
CA ARG A 13 6.46 13.77 3.53
C ARG A 13 6.69 12.78 2.40
N LEU A 14 5.84 12.80 1.36
CA LEU A 14 5.91 11.91 0.20
C LEU A 14 6.38 12.62 -1.09
N ASN A 15 6.87 13.86 -1.02
CA ASN A 15 7.33 14.58 -2.22
C ASN A 15 8.49 13.83 -2.88
N GLY A 16 8.39 13.59 -4.19
CA GLY A 16 9.34 12.80 -4.98
C GLY A 16 9.28 11.28 -4.71
N LYS A 17 8.36 10.82 -3.85
CA LYS A 17 8.20 9.42 -3.48
C LYS A 17 7.08 8.75 -4.24
N THR A 18 7.23 7.45 -4.42
CA THR A 18 6.20 6.58 -5.02
C THR A 18 5.25 6.12 -3.93
N ALA A 19 3.94 6.25 -4.17
CA ALA A 19 2.93 5.85 -3.21
C ALA A 19 1.64 5.39 -3.89
N THR A 20 0.76 4.73 -3.15
CA THR A 20 -0.59 4.37 -3.59
C THR A 20 -1.64 4.66 -2.51
N SER A 21 -2.91 4.54 -2.88
CA SER A 21 -4.07 4.69 -2.00
C SER A 21 -5.21 3.83 -2.52
N ASN A 22 -6.29 3.71 -1.74
CA ASN A 22 -7.45 2.92 -2.14
C ASN A 22 -8.05 3.44 -3.46
N LYS A 23 -8.61 2.53 -4.25
CA LYS A 23 -9.03 2.80 -5.63
C LYS A 23 -10.25 3.73 -5.69
N ALA A 24 -11.19 3.56 -4.77
CA ALA A 24 -12.41 4.37 -4.70
C ALA A 24 -12.12 5.88 -4.47
N ALA A 25 -11.12 6.20 -3.67
CA ALA A 25 -10.74 7.57 -3.34
C ALA A 25 -9.51 8.06 -4.12
N PHE A 26 -8.98 7.27 -5.05
CA PHE A 26 -7.67 7.53 -5.66
C PHE A 26 -7.61 8.87 -6.40
N GLN A 27 -8.68 9.22 -7.13
CA GLN A 27 -8.74 10.51 -7.85
C GLN A 27 -8.70 11.70 -6.90
N TRP A 28 -9.33 11.61 -5.73
CA TRP A 28 -9.25 12.65 -4.71
C TRP A 28 -7.85 12.67 -4.06
N VAL A 29 -7.29 11.51 -3.70
CA VAL A 29 -5.96 11.44 -3.07
C VAL A 29 -4.88 12.05 -3.97
N LYS A 30 -4.88 11.75 -5.27
CA LYS A 30 -3.86 12.27 -6.19
C LYS A 30 -3.84 13.81 -6.26
N GLN A 31 -4.98 14.45 -5.99
CA GLN A 31 -5.11 15.91 -6.00
C GLN A 31 -4.51 16.57 -4.75
N THR A 32 -4.31 15.81 -3.67
CA THR A 32 -3.78 16.36 -2.41
C THR A 32 -2.31 16.77 -2.50
N ASN A 33 -1.55 16.15 -3.40
CA ASN A 33 -0.16 16.50 -3.65
C ASN A 33 0.31 15.94 -5.00
N ASN A 34 0.65 16.83 -5.92
CA ASN A 34 1.10 16.50 -7.28
C ASN A 34 2.61 16.16 -7.37
N GLN A 35 3.36 16.31 -6.29
CA GLN A 35 4.79 15.94 -6.21
C GLN A 35 4.99 14.47 -5.83
N VAL A 36 3.91 13.73 -5.54
CA VAL A 36 3.96 12.30 -5.23
C VAL A 36 3.73 11.50 -6.52
N ASN A 37 4.55 10.48 -6.74
CA ASN A 37 4.42 9.56 -7.87
C ASN A 37 3.36 8.49 -7.54
N TRP A 38 2.09 8.82 -7.79
CA TRP A 38 0.96 7.96 -7.44
C TRP A 38 0.80 6.75 -8.38
N LEU A 39 0.90 5.52 -7.86
CA LEU A 39 0.67 4.27 -8.60
C LEU A 39 -0.75 3.74 -8.37
N GLN A 40 -1.63 3.93 -9.37
CA GLN A 40 -3.04 3.56 -9.27
C GLN A 40 -3.29 2.05 -9.21
N ALA A 41 -2.48 1.23 -9.90
CA ALA A 41 -2.70 -0.22 -9.95
C ALA A 41 -2.13 -0.98 -8.74
N ALA A 42 -1.18 -0.40 -8.00
CA ALA A 42 -0.44 -1.11 -6.97
C ALA A 42 -1.33 -1.47 -5.77
N ARG A 43 -1.21 -2.70 -5.27
CA ARG A 43 -1.84 -3.13 -4.02
C ARG A 43 -1.18 -2.41 -2.85
N TRP A 44 0.14 -2.40 -2.80
CA TRP A 44 0.93 -1.52 -1.94
C TRP A 44 2.24 -1.11 -2.61
N VAL A 45 2.88 -0.08 -2.06
CA VAL A 45 4.16 0.45 -2.52
C VAL A 45 5.08 0.63 -1.33
N ARG A 46 6.33 0.19 -1.50
CA ARG A 46 7.47 0.53 -0.64
C ARG A 46 8.40 1.50 -1.40
N ASP A 47 8.68 2.66 -0.83
CA ASP A 47 9.71 3.59 -1.30
C ASP A 47 10.59 4.01 -0.11
N GLY A 48 11.77 3.38 -0.02
CA GLY A 48 12.67 3.52 1.12
C GLY A 48 12.00 3.08 2.42
N LYS A 49 11.77 4.04 3.33
CA LYS A 49 11.11 3.81 4.63
C LYS A 49 9.58 3.95 4.58
N PHE A 50 9.03 4.40 3.46
CA PHE A 50 7.60 4.65 3.34
C PHE A 50 6.89 3.43 2.78
N TYR A 51 5.81 3.04 3.45
CA TYR A 51 4.87 2.02 2.97
C TYR A 51 3.49 2.65 2.85
N SER A 52 2.88 2.46 1.69
CA SER A 52 1.51 2.91 1.41
C SER A 52 0.75 1.77 0.76
N SER A 53 -0.52 1.63 1.11
CA SER A 53 -1.37 0.53 0.62
C SER A 53 -2.74 1.05 0.26
N SER A 54 -3.38 0.29 -0.61
CA SER A 54 -4.69 0.57 -1.16
C SER A 54 -5.81 0.35 -0.13
N GLY A 55 -6.71 -0.61 -0.37
CA GLY A 55 -7.81 -0.94 0.54
C GLY A 55 -7.37 -1.70 1.79
N VAL A 56 -8.35 -2.19 2.56
CA VAL A 56 -8.12 -2.92 3.81
C VAL A 56 -7.30 -4.19 3.60
N SER A 57 -7.70 -5.05 2.67
CA SER A 57 -6.97 -6.29 2.39
C SER A 57 -5.54 -6.02 1.93
N ALA A 58 -5.34 -5.02 1.07
CA ALA A 58 -4.02 -4.56 0.66
C ALA A 58 -3.17 -4.03 1.84
N GLY A 59 -3.80 -3.43 2.84
CA GLY A 59 -3.15 -2.99 4.07
C GLY A 59 -2.67 -4.14 4.94
N MET A 60 -3.46 -5.20 5.04
CA MET A 60 -3.09 -6.42 5.77
C MET A 60 -1.91 -7.14 5.09
N ASP A 61 -1.98 -7.31 3.77
CA ASP A 61 -0.88 -7.92 3.00
C ASP A 61 0.39 -7.07 3.06
N MET A 62 0.27 -5.74 2.98
CA MET A 62 1.40 -4.81 3.14
C MET A 62 2.03 -4.93 4.53
N ALA A 63 1.23 -5.15 5.59
CA ALA A 63 1.78 -5.32 6.93
C ALA A 63 2.64 -6.59 7.02
N LEU A 64 2.20 -7.69 6.42
CA LEU A 64 3.01 -8.92 6.31
C LEU A 64 4.23 -8.71 5.41
N GLY A 65 4.10 -7.98 4.30
CA GLY A 65 5.23 -7.57 3.46
C GLY A 65 6.26 -6.72 4.21
N PHE A 66 5.81 -5.78 5.04
CA PHE A 66 6.67 -5.00 5.93
C PHE A 66 7.39 -5.90 6.94
N ILE A 67 6.69 -6.84 7.56
CA ILE A 67 7.30 -7.81 8.49
C ILE A 67 8.34 -8.65 7.76
N SER A 68 8.03 -9.13 6.55
CA SER A 68 8.96 -9.88 5.71
C SER A 68 10.23 -9.07 5.42
N ASP A 69 10.06 -7.79 5.06
CA ASP A 69 11.17 -6.89 4.76
C ASP A 69 12.06 -6.55 5.98
N GLN A 70 11.51 -6.56 7.20
CA GLN A 70 12.24 -6.20 8.42
C GLN A 70 12.78 -7.39 9.21
N TYR A 71 12.07 -8.52 9.19
CA TYR A 71 12.31 -9.67 10.07
C TYR A 71 12.42 -11.00 9.31
N GLY A 72 12.28 -10.98 7.99
CA GLY A 72 12.35 -12.15 7.13
C GLY A 72 10.99 -12.78 6.84
N GLU A 73 10.86 -13.32 5.63
CA GLU A 73 9.62 -13.92 5.11
C GLU A 73 9.11 -15.09 5.97
N ALA A 74 10.02 -15.86 6.57
CA ALA A 74 9.64 -16.99 7.43
C ALA A 74 8.75 -16.56 8.61
N LEU A 75 9.05 -15.42 9.24
CA LEU A 75 8.24 -14.88 10.33
C LEU A 75 6.88 -14.37 9.81
N ALA A 76 6.87 -13.65 8.69
CA ALA A 76 5.63 -13.17 8.09
C ALA A 76 4.68 -14.33 7.72
N THR A 77 5.22 -15.39 7.11
CA THR A 77 4.48 -16.61 6.78
C THR A 77 3.97 -17.32 8.04
N GLN A 78 4.79 -17.44 9.09
CA GLN A 78 4.36 -18.01 10.36
C GLN A 78 3.18 -17.22 10.96
N ILE A 79 3.26 -15.89 10.96
CA ILE A 79 2.17 -15.02 11.46
C ILE A 79 0.91 -15.23 10.62
N ALA A 80 1.03 -15.21 9.29
CA ALA A 80 -0.10 -15.44 8.40
C ALA A 80 -0.80 -16.77 8.70
N ILE A 81 -0.04 -17.87 8.81
CA ILE A 81 -0.53 -19.20 9.18
C ILE A 81 -1.21 -19.19 10.56
N HIS A 82 -0.55 -18.61 11.57
CA HIS A 82 -1.08 -18.58 12.94
C HIS A 82 -2.40 -17.79 13.05
N THR A 83 -2.57 -16.78 12.21
CA THR A 83 -3.81 -16.00 12.14
C THR A 83 -4.82 -16.52 11.12
N GLU A 84 -4.55 -17.66 10.49
CA GLU A 84 -5.37 -18.25 9.41
C GLU A 84 -5.63 -17.27 8.25
N TYR A 85 -4.67 -16.38 8.00
CA TYR A 85 -4.77 -15.35 6.99
C TYR A 85 -4.13 -15.80 5.67
N HIS A 86 -4.89 -15.75 4.59
CA HIS A 86 -4.38 -16.01 3.25
C HIS A 86 -3.64 -14.78 2.69
N TRP A 87 -2.32 -14.75 2.86
CA TRP A 87 -1.47 -13.65 2.44
C TRP A 87 -1.31 -13.58 0.91
N ASN A 88 -1.74 -12.47 0.31
CA ASN A 88 -1.42 -12.15 -1.08
C ASN A 88 -0.11 -11.36 -1.15
N GLN A 89 0.94 -12.00 -1.67
CA GLN A 89 2.28 -11.45 -1.72
C GLN A 89 2.56 -10.55 -2.92
N ASP A 90 1.63 -10.38 -3.86
CA ASP A 90 1.85 -9.55 -5.05
C ASP A 90 1.55 -8.06 -4.77
N PRO A 91 2.58 -7.18 -4.67
CA PRO A 91 2.37 -5.74 -4.45
C PRO A 91 1.76 -5.03 -5.66
N ASN A 92 1.89 -5.60 -6.85
CA ASN A 92 1.58 -4.91 -8.10
C ASN A 92 0.17 -5.20 -8.60
N LYS A 93 -0.47 -6.25 -8.09
CA LYS A 93 -1.79 -6.69 -8.52
C LYS A 93 -2.89 -6.31 -7.52
N ASP A 94 -3.60 -5.24 -7.83
CA ASP A 94 -4.83 -4.87 -7.13
C ASP A 94 -6.05 -5.14 -8.03
N ASP A 95 -6.79 -6.22 -7.75
CA ASP A 95 -7.98 -6.63 -8.51
C ASP A 95 -9.10 -5.59 -8.51
N PHE A 96 -9.05 -4.59 -7.62
CA PHE A 96 -10.02 -3.50 -7.59
C PHE A 96 -9.63 -2.37 -8.54
N ALA A 97 -8.38 -2.29 -9.02
CA ALA A 97 -7.94 -1.20 -9.89
C ALA A 97 -8.78 -1.14 -11.16
N ALA A 98 -9.08 -2.30 -11.79
CA ALA A 98 -9.92 -2.44 -12.98
C ALA A 98 -11.34 -1.85 -12.84
N ARG A 99 -11.86 -1.71 -11.61
CA ARG A 99 -13.21 -1.14 -11.37
C ARG A 99 -13.24 0.39 -11.38
N TYR A 100 -12.08 1.03 -11.31
CA TYR A 100 -11.95 2.49 -11.19
C TYR A 100 -11.02 3.08 -12.27
N TYR A 101 -10.76 2.30 -13.32
CA TYR A 101 -10.17 2.78 -14.57
C TYR A 101 -11.24 3.31 -15.51
#